data_AF-A0A2T3JFI2-F1
#
_entry.id   AF-A0A2T3JFI2-F1
#
_cell.length_a   1.000
_cell.length_b   1.000
_cell.length_c   1.000
_cell.angle_alpha   90.00
_cell.angle_beta   90.00
_cell.angle_gamma   90.00
#
_symmetry.space_group_name_H-M   'P 1'
#
loop_
_entity.id
_entity.type
_entity.pdbx_description
1 polymer ?
#
loop_
_entity_poly.entity_id
_entity_poly.type
_entity_poly.pdbx_seq_one_letter_code
_entity_poly.pdbx_strand_id
1 'polypeptide(L)'
;MSKTGKEPSNQEIYNKLAAELKSELAEHELLNQRKFSDDYYQNEVNLGANENDLAAHHDRFKKVISATDTRSLERIKVYHSYFFDKFRADGKYTYADKQAAWDMFIELDSRIATQQLKGGVLETALASLASLFTFHRQTAHTHGFNCRQYYQLVSEVLDKELRPFTAKWHSQLPALKESSKLEKSCRTELEDVQTKLSELKTSLSNICR
;
A
#
# COMPACT_ATOMS: atom_id res chain seq x y z
N MET A 1 -15.60 -34.49 -29.39
CA MET A 1 -14.34 -35.10 -28.91
C MET A 1 -13.86 -34.30 -27.72
N SER A 2 -13.97 -34.89 -26.53
CA SER A 2 -13.70 -34.23 -25.25
C SER A 2 -12.20 -33.96 -25.10
N LYS A 3 -11.81 -32.70 -24.86
CA LYS A 3 -10.46 -32.36 -24.39
C LYS A 3 -10.45 -32.53 -22.87
N THR A 4 -10.22 -33.75 -22.38
CA THR A 4 -9.94 -33.99 -20.97
C THR A 4 -8.48 -33.59 -20.69
N GLY A 5 -8.27 -32.36 -20.25
CA GLY A 5 -7.01 -31.97 -19.60
C GLY A 5 -6.87 -32.80 -18.32
N LYS A 6 -5.82 -33.63 -18.22
CA LYS A 6 -5.52 -34.41 -17.03
C LYS A 6 -5.18 -33.44 -15.89
N GLU A 7 -5.83 -33.56 -14.74
CA GLU A 7 -5.50 -32.74 -13.58
C GLU A 7 -4.03 -32.96 -13.18
N PRO A 8 -3.30 -31.88 -12.85
CA PRO A 8 -1.90 -31.97 -12.46
C PRO A 8 -1.77 -32.75 -11.14
N SER A 9 -0.76 -33.61 -11.07
CA SER A 9 -0.42 -34.36 -9.86
C SER A 9 0.10 -33.43 -8.76
N ASN A 10 -0.03 -33.86 -7.50
CA ASN A 10 0.51 -33.11 -6.35
C ASN A 10 2.00 -32.79 -6.48
N GLN A 11 2.77 -33.67 -7.12
CA GLN A 11 4.19 -33.45 -7.36
C GLN A 11 4.43 -32.33 -8.39
N GLU A 12 3.62 -32.27 -9.44
CA GLU A 12 3.70 -31.20 -10.45
C GLU A 12 3.31 -29.84 -9.86
N ILE A 13 2.25 -29.80 -9.04
CA ILE A 13 1.84 -28.59 -8.31
C ILE A 13 2.96 -28.15 -7.37
N TYR A 14 3.51 -29.06 -6.58
CA TYR A 14 4.62 -28.76 -5.67
C TYR A 14 5.81 -28.14 -6.41
N ASN A 15 6.27 -28.79 -7.49
CA ASN A 15 7.44 -28.37 -8.24
C ASN A 15 7.24 -26.96 -8.82
N LYS A 16 6.03 -26.68 -9.33
CA LYS A 16 5.66 -25.36 -9.83
C LYS A 16 5.76 -24.30 -8.73
N LEU A 17 5.11 -24.51 -7.60
CA LEU A 17 5.09 -23.53 -6.49
C LEU A 17 6.49 -23.28 -5.92
N ALA A 18 7.30 -24.34 -5.77
CA ALA A 18 8.67 -24.22 -5.28
C ALA A 18 9.57 -23.46 -6.27
N ALA A 19 9.43 -23.73 -7.57
CA ALA A 19 10.19 -23.02 -8.60
C ALA A 19 9.81 -21.54 -8.66
N GLU A 20 8.52 -21.21 -8.63
CA GLU A 20 8.03 -19.83 -8.61
C GLU A 20 8.55 -19.07 -7.39
N LEU A 21 8.31 -19.58 -6.18
CA LEU A 21 8.77 -18.94 -4.95
C LEU A 21 10.29 -18.71 -4.93
N LYS A 22 11.06 -19.66 -5.49
CA LYS A 22 12.51 -19.55 -5.57
C LYS A 22 12.95 -18.48 -6.56
N SER A 23 12.30 -18.35 -7.71
CA SER A 23 12.59 -17.30 -8.69
C SER A 23 12.31 -15.92 -8.10
N GLU A 24 11.13 -15.75 -7.53
CA GLU A 24 10.69 -14.47 -6.94
C GLU A 24 11.61 -14.03 -5.80
N LEU A 25 11.99 -14.93 -4.89
CA LEU A 25 12.94 -14.63 -3.82
C LEU A 25 14.35 -14.29 -4.32
N ALA A 26 14.74 -14.77 -5.50
CA ALA A 26 16.05 -14.45 -6.09
C ALA A 26 16.05 -13.07 -6.76
N GLU A 27 14.90 -12.65 -7.28
CA GLU A 27 14.72 -11.37 -7.98
C GLU A 27 14.34 -10.21 -7.02
N HIS A 28 13.87 -10.51 -5.81
CA HIS A 28 13.40 -9.51 -4.85
C HIS A 28 14.55 -8.70 -4.20
N GLU A 29 14.52 -7.37 -4.33
CA GLU A 29 15.63 -6.48 -3.89
C GLU A 29 15.87 -6.47 -2.37
N LEU A 30 14.81 -6.64 -1.57
CA LEU A 30 14.86 -6.46 -0.10
C LEU A 30 14.72 -7.75 0.70
N LEU A 31 14.53 -8.89 0.03
CA LEU A 31 14.31 -10.18 0.68
C LEU A 31 15.33 -11.18 0.17
N ASN A 32 15.80 -12.01 1.08
CA ASN A 32 16.50 -13.24 0.75
C ASN A 32 15.80 -14.40 1.45
N GLN A 33 16.19 -15.64 1.12
CA GLN A 33 15.57 -16.84 1.70
C GLN A 33 15.58 -16.86 3.23
N ARG A 34 16.63 -16.33 3.88
CA ARG A 34 16.72 -16.30 5.34
C ARG A 34 15.76 -15.30 5.93
N LYS A 35 15.79 -14.06 5.43
CA LYS A 35 14.87 -13.01 5.87
C LYS A 35 13.41 -13.41 5.67
N PHE A 36 13.07 -13.96 4.50
CA PHE A 36 11.72 -14.45 4.21
C PHE A 36 11.26 -15.53 5.19
N SER A 37 12.09 -16.55 5.44
CA SER A 37 11.70 -17.64 6.33
C SER A 37 11.57 -17.19 7.78
N ASP A 38 12.37 -16.23 8.21
CA ASP A 38 12.35 -15.68 9.57
C ASP A 38 11.10 -14.81 9.75
N ASP A 39 10.84 -13.89 8.81
CA ASP A 39 9.64 -13.04 8.79
C ASP A 39 8.35 -13.89 8.78
N TYR A 40 8.29 -14.93 7.95
CA TYR A 40 7.16 -15.87 7.96
C TYR A 40 6.97 -16.53 9.33
N TYR A 41 8.04 -17.08 9.92
CA TYR A 41 7.93 -17.85 11.15
C TYR A 41 7.53 -16.96 12.33
N GLN A 42 8.10 -15.76 12.42
CA GLN A 42 7.77 -14.82 13.48
C GLN A 42 6.33 -14.31 13.37
N ASN A 43 5.88 -13.99 12.16
CA ASN A 43 4.56 -13.37 11.99
C ASN A 43 3.42 -14.38 11.96
N GLU A 44 3.62 -15.58 11.40
CA GLU A 44 2.54 -16.54 11.14
C GLU A 44 2.58 -17.76 12.08
N VAL A 45 3.69 -18.02 12.79
CA VAL A 45 3.87 -19.25 13.59
C VAL A 45 4.19 -18.98 15.05
N ASN A 46 5.21 -18.17 15.34
CA ASN A 46 5.67 -17.88 16.69
C ASN A 46 6.30 -16.48 16.79
N LEU A 47 5.51 -15.51 17.23
CA LEU A 47 5.92 -14.13 17.49
C LEU A 47 7.10 -14.00 18.46
N GLY A 48 7.27 -14.97 19.37
CA GLY A 48 8.35 -15.00 20.36
C GLY A 48 9.55 -15.87 19.94
N ALA A 49 9.65 -16.26 18.67
CA ALA A 49 10.72 -17.13 18.19
C ALA A 49 12.11 -16.54 18.47
N ASN A 50 12.96 -17.34 19.11
CA ASN A 50 14.37 -16.99 19.32
C ASN A 50 15.23 -17.46 18.13
N GLU A 51 16.52 -17.11 18.12
CA GLU A 51 17.44 -17.43 17.02
C GLU A 51 17.54 -18.93 16.71
N ASN A 52 17.42 -19.81 17.71
CA ASN A 52 17.46 -21.25 17.48
C ASN A 52 16.19 -21.73 16.77
N ASP A 53 15.02 -21.19 17.12
CA ASP A 53 13.76 -21.49 16.46
C ASP A 53 13.78 -21.06 14.99
N LEU A 54 14.31 -19.86 14.73
CA LEU A 54 14.48 -19.29 13.39
C LEU A 54 15.44 -20.12 12.54
N ALA A 55 16.62 -20.45 13.08
CA ALA A 55 17.59 -21.29 12.39
C ALA A 55 17.00 -22.67 12.03
N ALA A 56 16.31 -23.31 12.99
CA ALA A 56 15.68 -24.61 12.78
C ALA A 56 14.53 -24.53 11.75
N HIS A 57 13.75 -23.45 11.74
CA HIS A 57 12.73 -23.22 10.73
C HIS A 57 13.35 -22.99 9.34
N HIS A 58 14.37 -22.14 9.25
CA HIS A 58 15.05 -21.86 8.00
C HIS A 58 15.63 -23.13 7.35
N ASP A 59 16.19 -24.05 8.14
CA ASP A 59 16.64 -25.35 7.64
C ASP A 59 15.51 -26.21 7.07
N ARG A 60 14.32 -26.17 7.67
CA ARG A 60 13.13 -26.84 7.12
C ARG A 60 12.67 -26.15 5.83
N PHE A 61 12.62 -24.82 5.81
CA PHE A 61 12.28 -24.03 4.63
C PHE A 61 13.21 -24.36 3.45
N LYS A 62 14.53 -24.40 3.67
CA LYS A 62 15.50 -24.78 2.63
C LYS A 62 15.18 -26.14 1.99
N LYS A 63 14.83 -27.15 2.80
CA LYS A 63 14.47 -28.49 2.30
C LYS A 63 13.19 -28.49 1.47
N VAL A 64 12.24 -27.62 1.82
CA VAL A 64 10.98 -27.44 1.07
C VAL A 64 11.28 -26.73 -0.26
N ILE A 65 11.94 -25.57 -0.25
CA ILE A 65 12.17 -24.79 -1.48
C ILE A 65 13.17 -25.44 -2.44
N SER A 66 14.09 -26.28 -1.95
CA SER A 66 15.00 -27.07 -2.79
C SER A 66 14.32 -28.29 -3.44
N ALA A 67 13.03 -28.50 -3.19
CA ALA A 67 12.28 -29.69 -3.58
C ALA A 67 12.92 -31.00 -3.10
N THR A 68 13.67 -30.97 -2.00
CA THR A 68 14.25 -32.18 -1.38
C THR A 68 13.25 -32.89 -0.48
N ASP A 69 12.31 -32.15 0.12
CA ASP A 69 11.18 -32.71 0.87
C ASP A 69 9.88 -32.60 0.06
N THR A 70 9.78 -33.40 -1.00
CA THR A 70 8.65 -33.39 -1.95
C THR A 70 7.30 -33.80 -1.33
N ARG A 71 7.30 -34.26 -0.07
CA ARG A 71 6.11 -34.75 0.63
C ARG A 71 5.26 -33.62 1.22
N SER A 72 5.72 -32.38 1.22
CA SER A 72 5.06 -31.27 1.92
C SER A 72 4.40 -30.25 1.01
N LEU A 73 3.40 -30.67 0.23
CA LEU A 73 2.59 -29.79 -0.61
C LEU A 73 1.96 -28.64 0.19
N GLU A 74 1.40 -28.93 1.37
CA GLU A 74 0.76 -27.90 2.19
C GLU A 74 1.76 -26.86 2.70
N ARG A 75 3.00 -27.25 3.00
CA ARG A 75 4.03 -26.29 3.44
C ARG A 75 4.41 -25.34 2.32
N ILE A 76 4.66 -25.86 1.12
CA ILE A 76 5.02 -24.98 -0.01
C ILE A 76 3.84 -24.08 -0.40
N LYS A 77 2.59 -24.56 -0.33
CA LYS A 77 1.41 -23.73 -0.54
C LYS A 77 1.36 -22.56 0.44
N VAL A 78 1.57 -22.80 1.73
CA VAL A 78 1.51 -21.73 2.73
C VAL A 78 2.63 -20.71 2.54
N TYR A 79 3.87 -21.15 2.27
CA TYR A 79 4.96 -20.21 1.95
C TYR A 79 4.70 -19.43 0.68
N HIS A 80 4.19 -20.09 -0.36
CA HIS A 80 3.83 -19.45 -1.62
C HIS A 80 2.73 -18.41 -1.40
N SER A 81 1.62 -18.77 -0.74
CA SER A 81 0.57 -17.81 -0.39
C SER A 81 1.09 -16.64 0.43
N TYR A 82 1.84 -16.89 1.51
CA TYR A 82 2.40 -15.81 2.33
C TYR A 82 3.31 -14.90 1.51
N PHE A 83 4.19 -15.46 0.67
CA PHE A 83 5.02 -14.64 -0.21
C PHE A 83 4.17 -13.82 -1.16
N PHE A 84 3.14 -14.41 -1.76
CA PHE A 84 2.39 -13.75 -2.81
C PHE A 84 1.44 -12.68 -2.24
N ASP A 85 0.89 -12.93 -1.06
CA ASP A 85 0.04 -11.98 -0.35
C ASP A 85 0.83 -10.82 0.24
N LYS A 86 2.07 -11.04 0.69
CA LYS A 86 2.88 -9.99 1.34
C LYS A 86 3.88 -9.31 0.39
N PHE A 87 4.34 -10.03 -0.63
CA PHE A 87 5.51 -9.65 -1.42
C PHE A 87 5.37 -9.83 -2.94
N ARG A 88 4.40 -10.59 -3.48
CA ARG A 88 4.34 -10.71 -4.95
C ARG A 88 3.89 -9.40 -5.58
N ALA A 89 4.71 -9.03 -6.56
CA ALA A 89 4.80 -7.76 -7.23
C ALA A 89 3.94 -7.68 -8.51
N ASP A 90 2.90 -8.49 -8.71
CA ASP A 90 2.04 -8.44 -9.91
C ASP A 90 1.09 -7.22 -9.98
N GLY A 91 1.56 -6.09 -9.44
CA GLY A 91 1.47 -4.83 -10.16
C GLY A 91 1.98 -3.66 -9.33
N LYS A 92 3.30 -3.40 -9.30
CA LYS A 92 3.91 -2.15 -8.75
C LYS A 92 3.73 -1.88 -7.24
N TYR A 93 2.77 -2.50 -6.56
CA TYR A 93 2.32 -2.14 -5.21
C TYR A 93 2.12 -3.38 -4.33
N THR A 94 2.58 -3.32 -3.07
CA THR A 94 2.41 -4.39 -2.07
C THR A 94 0.99 -4.43 -1.50
N TYR A 95 0.62 -5.47 -0.76
CA TYR A 95 -0.65 -5.48 -0.02
C TYR A 95 -0.79 -4.30 0.97
N ALA A 96 0.31 -3.92 1.62
CA ALA A 96 0.34 -2.76 2.50
C ALA A 96 0.11 -1.45 1.72
N ASP A 97 0.65 -1.32 0.50
CA ASP A 97 0.33 -0.19 -0.39
C ASP A 97 -1.15 -0.17 -0.77
N LYS A 98 -1.74 -1.33 -1.07
CA LYS A 98 -3.16 -1.44 -1.43
C LYS A 98 -4.07 -1.03 -0.28
N GLN A 99 -3.79 -1.50 0.94
CA GLN A 99 -4.54 -1.11 2.13
C GLN A 99 -4.39 0.38 2.44
N ALA A 100 -3.17 0.91 2.42
CA ALA A 100 -2.91 2.32 2.65
C ALA A 100 -3.57 3.22 1.59
N ALA A 101 -3.53 2.79 0.32
CA ALA A 101 -4.18 3.48 -0.78
C ALA A 101 -5.71 3.47 -0.63
N TRP A 102 -6.29 2.38 -0.15
CA TRP A 102 -7.72 2.28 0.12
C TRP A 102 -8.17 3.23 1.24
N ASP A 103 -7.44 3.28 2.35
CA ASP A 103 -7.71 4.21 3.45
C ASP A 103 -7.73 5.67 2.95
N MET A 104 -6.70 6.06 2.20
CA MET A 104 -6.61 7.41 1.63
C MET A 104 -7.65 7.68 0.55
N PHE A 105 -8.02 6.68 -0.24
CA PHE A 105 -9.07 6.79 -1.25
C PHE A 105 -10.42 7.14 -0.60
N ILE A 106 -10.81 6.40 0.44
CA ILE A 106 -12.05 6.68 1.20
C ILE A 106 -12.03 8.10 1.75
N GLU A 107 -10.88 8.52 2.30
CA GLU A 107 -10.71 9.83 2.88
C GLU A 107 -10.88 10.95 1.84
N LEU A 108 -10.31 10.78 0.64
CA LEU A 108 -10.48 11.74 -0.46
C LEU A 108 -11.88 11.71 -1.08
N ASP A 109 -12.54 10.56 -1.10
CA ASP A 109 -13.88 10.42 -1.70
C ASP A 109 -15.00 10.99 -0.82
N SER A 110 -14.87 10.83 0.50
CA SER A 110 -15.90 11.24 1.47
C SER A 110 -15.80 12.70 1.91
N ARG A 111 -14.68 13.38 1.67
CA ARG A 111 -14.45 14.74 2.15
C ARG A 111 -15.16 15.80 1.32
N ILE A 112 -15.77 16.76 2.02
CA ILE A 112 -16.36 17.97 1.43
C ILE A 112 -15.33 18.79 0.64
N ALA A 113 -14.06 18.76 1.03
CA ALA A 113 -13.00 19.54 0.39
C ALA A 113 -12.61 19.05 -1.02
N THR A 114 -13.05 17.87 -1.46
CA THR A 114 -12.89 17.40 -2.85
C THR A 114 -14.18 17.58 -3.66
N GLN A 115 -15.23 18.12 -3.05
CA GLN A 115 -16.51 18.42 -3.70
C GLN A 115 -16.67 19.92 -3.98
N GLN A 116 -17.42 20.25 -5.03
CA GLN A 116 -17.66 21.63 -5.41
C GLN A 116 -18.46 22.34 -4.31
N LEU A 117 -17.86 23.35 -3.67
CA LEU A 117 -18.47 24.09 -2.57
C LEU A 117 -19.54 25.05 -3.10
N LYS A 118 -20.80 24.63 -3.15
CA LYS A 118 -21.94 25.49 -3.53
C LYS A 118 -22.34 26.53 -2.47
N GLY A 119 -21.87 26.39 -1.23
CA GLY A 119 -22.19 27.32 -0.11
C GLY A 119 -21.39 27.10 1.18
N GLY A 120 -20.25 26.41 1.14
CA GLY A 120 -19.47 26.07 2.34
C GLY A 120 -18.47 27.15 2.77
N VAL A 121 -18.19 27.18 4.08
CA VAL A 121 -17.22 28.07 4.72
C VAL A 121 -15.80 27.65 4.33
N LEU A 122 -15.07 28.55 3.68
CA LEU A 122 -13.71 28.32 3.18
C LEU A 122 -12.75 27.84 4.28
N GLU A 123 -12.94 28.31 5.50
CA GLU A 123 -12.21 27.88 6.69
C GLU A 123 -12.35 26.38 6.97
N THR A 124 -13.57 25.84 6.89
CA THR A 124 -13.81 24.40 7.07
C THR A 124 -13.18 23.57 5.96
N ALA A 125 -13.19 24.08 4.73
CA ALA A 125 -12.53 23.42 3.60
C ALA A 125 -11.01 23.38 3.80
N LEU A 126 -10.40 24.50 4.19
CA LEU A 126 -8.97 24.58 4.49
C LEU A 126 -8.57 23.66 5.65
N ALA A 127 -9.35 23.64 6.74
CA ALA A 127 -9.11 22.74 7.86
C ALA A 127 -9.22 21.26 7.45
N SER A 128 -10.23 20.91 6.64
CA SER A 128 -10.39 19.57 6.09
C SER A 128 -9.16 19.17 5.25
N LEU A 129 -8.70 20.04 4.36
CA LEU A 129 -7.50 19.79 3.55
C LEU A 129 -6.24 19.61 4.40
N ALA A 130 -6.00 20.49 5.38
CA ALA A 130 -4.84 20.37 6.27
C ALA A 130 -4.81 19.04 7.05
N SER A 131 -5.98 18.51 7.43
CA SER A 131 -6.05 17.24 8.14
C SER A 131 -5.61 16.02 7.32
N LEU A 132 -5.54 16.12 5.98
CA LEU A 132 -5.01 15.06 5.12
C LEU A 132 -3.55 14.72 5.42
N PHE A 133 -2.73 15.70 5.84
CA PHE A 133 -1.34 15.44 6.23
C PHE A 133 -1.24 14.54 7.47
N THR A 134 -2.14 14.73 8.43
CA THR A 134 -2.17 13.91 9.65
C THR A 134 -2.68 12.51 9.32
N PHE A 135 -3.78 12.43 8.56
CA PHE A 135 -4.32 11.15 8.10
C PHE A 135 -3.28 10.33 7.34
N HIS A 136 -2.64 10.93 6.33
CA HIS A 136 -1.61 10.29 5.52
C HIS A 136 -0.46 9.71 6.36
N ARG A 137 0.07 10.49 7.32
CA ARG A 137 1.13 10.02 8.21
C ARG A 137 0.68 8.86 9.08
N GLN A 138 -0.54 8.94 9.63
CA GLN A 138 -1.09 7.87 10.45
C GLN A 138 -1.29 6.59 9.64
N THR A 139 -1.83 6.68 8.42
CA THR A 139 -1.95 5.56 7.48
C THR A 139 -0.59 4.93 7.19
N ALA A 140 0.43 5.74 6.87
CA ALA A 140 1.77 5.24 6.60
C ALA A 140 2.42 4.55 7.81
N HIS A 141 2.20 5.07 9.03
CA HIS A 141 2.68 4.44 10.25
C HIS A 141 1.98 3.10 10.53
N THR A 142 0.66 3.02 10.30
CA THR A 142 -0.13 1.81 10.50
C THR A 142 0.33 0.67 9.58
N HIS A 143 0.57 0.96 8.30
CA HIS A 143 0.93 -0.05 7.30
C HIS A 143 2.44 -0.30 7.19
N GLY A 144 3.26 0.54 7.84
CA GLY A 144 4.70 0.35 7.99
C GLY A 144 5.48 0.51 6.68
N PHE A 145 6.74 0.10 6.68
CA PHE A 145 7.67 0.33 5.56
C PHE A 145 7.23 -0.32 4.24
N ASN A 146 6.33 -1.30 4.28
CA ASN A 146 5.84 -2.00 3.10
C ASN A 146 4.92 -1.13 2.24
N CYS A 147 4.30 -0.06 2.76
CA CYS A 147 3.48 0.86 1.96
C CYS A 147 4.28 2.00 1.30
N ARG A 148 5.53 1.72 0.87
CA ARG A 148 6.47 2.76 0.42
C ARG A 148 6.00 3.47 -0.85
N GLN A 149 5.37 2.75 -1.77
CA GLN A 149 4.94 3.28 -3.07
C GLN A 149 3.72 4.19 -2.91
N TYR A 150 2.77 3.80 -2.05
CA TYR A 150 1.71 4.68 -1.56
C TYR A 150 2.30 5.93 -0.92
N TYR A 151 3.26 5.76 -0.01
CA TYR A 151 3.83 6.87 0.75
C TYR A 151 4.44 7.92 -0.17
N GLN A 152 5.26 7.49 -1.13
CA GLN A 152 5.92 8.37 -2.09
C GLN A 152 4.91 9.12 -2.97
N LEU A 153 3.91 8.41 -3.51
CA LEU A 153 2.88 9.01 -4.37
C LEU A 153 2.10 10.10 -3.63
N VAL A 154 1.60 9.80 -2.43
CA VAL A 154 0.78 10.75 -1.67
C VAL A 154 1.62 11.89 -1.13
N SER A 155 2.82 11.62 -0.60
CA SER A 155 3.73 12.67 -0.11
C SER A 155 4.04 13.69 -1.20
N GLU A 156 4.32 13.24 -2.42
CA GLU A 156 4.62 14.12 -3.54
C GLU A 156 3.48 15.11 -3.83
N VAL A 157 2.24 14.62 -3.92
CA VAL A 157 1.08 15.48 -4.19
C VAL A 157 0.78 16.40 -3.01
N LEU A 158 0.82 15.89 -1.78
CA LEU A 158 0.55 16.71 -0.60
C LEU A 158 1.60 17.82 -0.42
N ASP A 159 2.87 17.53 -0.66
CA ASP A 159 3.95 18.51 -0.49
C ASP A 159 4.04 19.52 -1.64
N LYS A 160 3.78 19.11 -2.88
CA LYS A 160 3.84 20.01 -4.04
C LYS A 160 2.58 20.84 -4.23
N GLU A 161 1.41 20.24 -4.04
CA GLU A 161 0.13 20.88 -4.37
C GLU A 161 -0.53 21.44 -3.11
N LEU A 162 -0.65 20.63 -2.05
CA LEU A 162 -1.49 20.99 -0.91
C LEU A 162 -0.77 21.90 0.10
N ARG A 163 0.52 21.66 0.34
CA ARG A 163 1.30 22.41 1.34
C ARG A 163 1.42 23.90 0.99
N PRO A 164 1.77 24.31 -0.24
CA PRO A 164 1.84 25.74 -0.58
C PRO A 164 0.47 26.42 -0.48
N PHE A 165 -0.58 25.76 -0.95
CA PHE A 165 -1.95 26.27 -0.89
C PHE A 165 -2.42 26.49 0.56
N THR A 166 -2.32 25.47 1.39
CA THR A 166 -2.75 25.54 2.80
C THR A 166 -1.92 26.56 3.58
N ALA A 167 -0.59 26.62 3.39
CA ALA A 167 0.26 27.60 4.05
C ALA A 167 -0.12 29.04 3.69
N LYS A 168 -0.37 29.32 2.40
CA LYS A 168 -0.79 30.64 1.92
C LYS A 168 -2.12 31.06 2.53
N TRP A 169 -3.15 30.21 2.41
CA TRP A 169 -4.51 30.63 2.71
C TRP A 169 -4.88 30.50 4.19
N HIS A 170 -4.25 29.60 4.97
CA HIS A 170 -4.42 29.60 6.42
C HIS A 170 -3.93 30.91 7.06
N SER A 171 -2.81 31.47 6.60
CA SER A 171 -2.30 32.75 7.12
C SER A 171 -3.20 33.94 6.76
N GLN A 172 -4.04 33.81 5.72
CA GLN A 172 -4.92 34.87 5.22
C GLN A 172 -6.39 34.67 5.59
N LEU A 173 -6.71 33.70 6.46
CA LEU A 173 -8.09 33.39 6.86
C LEU A 173 -8.91 34.60 7.33
N PRO A 174 -8.38 35.52 8.17
CA PRO A 174 -9.13 36.73 8.55
C PRO A 174 -9.45 37.62 7.35
N ALA A 175 -8.46 37.87 6.48
CA ALA A 175 -8.61 38.72 5.30
C ALA A 175 -9.57 38.13 4.25
N LEU A 176 -9.67 36.80 4.18
CA LEU A 176 -10.61 36.10 3.31
C LEU A 176 -12.08 36.36 3.69
N LYS A 177 -12.38 36.57 4.98
CA LYS A 177 -13.74 36.87 5.46
C LYS A 177 -14.20 38.29 5.08
N GLU A 178 -13.24 39.20 4.87
CA GLU A 178 -13.50 40.62 4.64
C GLU A 178 -13.40 41.02 3.16
N SER A 179 -12.70 40.23 2.34
CA SER A 179 -12.42 40.57 0.94
C SER A 179 -12.98 39.53 -0.03
N SER A 180 -14.08 39.88 -0.70
CA SER A 180 -14.67 39.04 -1.76
C SER A 180 -13.67 38.78 -2.90
N LYS A 181 -12.73 39.69 -3.17
CA LYS A 181 -11.69 39.48 -4.18
C LYS A 181 -10.72 38.38 -3.76
N LEU A 182 -10.22 38.41 -2.52
CA LEU A 182 -9.34 37.36 -2.00
C LEU A 182 -10.08 36.03 -1.87
N GLU A 183 -11.33 36.06 -1.42
CA GLU A 183 -12.17 34.87 -1.35
C GLU A 183 -12.30 34.20 -2.73
N LYS A 184 -12.60 34.98 -3.77
CA LYS A 184 -12.66 34.49 -5.16
C LYS A 184 -11.31 33.89 -5.60
N SER A 185 -10.19 34.57 -5.34
CA SER A 185 -8.86 34.04 -5.66
C SER A 185 -8.55 32.72 -4.95
N CYS A 186 -8.89 32.61 -3.67
CA CYS A 186 -8.72 31.36 -2.93
C CYS A 186 -9.61 30.24 -3.46
N ARG A 187 -10.84 30.55 -3.88
CA ARG A 187 -11.75 29.57 -4.49
C ARG A 187 -11.21 29.07 -5.84
N THR A 188 -10.66 29.96 -6.67
CA THR A 188 -10.01 29.55 -7.93
C THR A 188 -8.81 28.63 -7.66
N GLU A 189 -7.91 28.99 -6.75
CA GLU A 189 -6.77 28.11 -6.41
C GLU A 189 -7.21 26.80 -5.74
N LEU A 190 -8.33 26.82 -5.00
CA LEU A 190 -8.91 25.62 -4.41
C LEU A 190 -9.39 24.65 -5.50
N GLU A 191 -9.99 25.15 -6.59
CA GLU A 191 -10.43 24.32 -7.72
C GLU A 191 -9.24 23.60 -8.39
N ASP A 192 -8.08 24.27 -8.51
CA ASP A 192 -6.86 23.66 -9.03
C ASP A 192 -6.36 22.52 -8.13
N VAL A 193 -6.31 22.75 -6.80
CA VAL A 193 -5.93 21.73 -5.82
C VAL A 193 -6.91 20.56 -5.82
N GLN A 194 -8.22 20.83 -5.91
CA GLN A 194 -9.27 19.80 -5.99
C GLN A 194 -9.10 18.91 -7.22
N THR A 195 -8.66 19.48 -8.34
CA THR A 195 -8.34 18.74 -9.56
C THR A 195 -7.17 17.78 -9.32
N LYS A 196 -6.09 18.24 -8.67
CA LYS A 196 -4.93 17.39 -8.32
C LYS A 196 -5.27 16.30 -7.32
N LEU A 197 -6.11 16.58 -6.34
CA LEU A 197 -6.58 15.55 -5.41
C LEU A 197 -7.50 14.52 -6.09
N SER A 198 -8.26 14.92 -7.11
CA SER A 198 -9.07 14.00 -7.92
C SER A 198 -8.22 13.09 -8.81
N GLU A 199 -7.14 13.64 -9.40
CA GLU A 199 -6.11 12.87 -10.10
C GLU A 199 -5.47 11.85 -9.16
N LEU A 200 -5.04 12.29 -7.96
CA LEU A 200 -4.49 11.40 -6.92
C LEU A 200 -5.49 10.30 -6.53
N LYS A 201 -6.75 10.64 -6.29
CA LYS A 201 -7.80 9.65 -5.96
C LYS A 201 -7.91 8.57 -7.04
N THR A 202 -7.82 8.97 -8.31
CA THR A 202 -7.82 8.02 -9.43
C THR A 202 -6.59 7.13 -9.42
N SER A 203 -5.40 7.69 -9.17
CA SER A 203 -4.17 6.92 -9.01
C SER A 203 -4.27 5.91 -7.86
N LEU A 204 -4.79 6.31 -6.70
CA LEU A 204 -5.00 5.43 -5.54
C LEU A 204 -5.99 4.30 -5.85
N SER A 205 -7.08 4.58 -6.55
CA SER A 205 -8.03 3.55 -7.00
C SER A 205 -7.35 2.50 -7.87
N ASN A 206 -6.39 2.90 -8.72
CA ASN A 206 -5.61 1.96 -9.54
C ASN A 206 -4.62 1.13 -8.71
N ILE A 207 -4.11 1.65 -7.58
CA ILE A 207 -3.31 0.86 -6.63
C ILE A 207 -4.16 -0.25 -6.02
N CYS A 208 -5.41 0.05 -5.67
CA CYS A 208 -6.31 -0.87 -4.97
C CYS A 208 -6.82 -2.03 -5.83
N ARG A 209 -6.64 -1.99 -7.17
CA ARG A 209 -7.05 -3.05 -8.10
C ARG A 209 -6.07 -4.23 -8.08
#